data_AF-A0A3D0D9U9-F1
#
_entry.id   AF-A0A3D0D9U9-F1
#
_cell.length_a   1.000
_cell.length_b   1.000
_cell.length_c   1.000
_cell.angle_alpha   90.00
_cell.angle_beta   90.00
_cell.angle_gamma   90.00
#
_symmetry.space_group_name_H-M   'P 1'
#
loop_
_entity.id
_entity.type
_entity.pdbx_description
1 polymer ?
#
loop_
_entity_poly.entity_id
_entity_poly.type
_entity_poly.pdbx_seq_one_letter_code
_entity_poly.pdbx_strand_id
1 'polypeptide(L)' 'MPAELDYAGDVEARRGAKERLTQQMPPGKAYRETFHQARLTRLIDLDLASQASRSFRRLCRAVDQLVAAVEAGRTALE' A
#
# COMPACT_ATOMS: atom_id res chain seq x y z
N MET A 1 -1.47 -5.48 17.76
CA MET A 1 -1.93 -4.74 16.57
C MET A 1 -1.79 -3.26 16.88
N PRO A 2 -1.52 -2.39 15.90
CA PRO A 2 -1.40 -0.95 16.14
C PRO A 2 -2.66 -0.39 16.85
N ALA A 3 -2.45 0.50 17.81
CA ALA A 3 -3.51 0.99 18.72
C ALA A 3 -4.38 2.12 18.10
N GLU A 4 -3.90 2.75 17.03
CA GLU A 4 -4.56 3.86 16.35
C GLU A 4 -4.54 3.56 14.85
N LEU A 5 -5.71 3.24 14.29
CA LEU A 5 -5.89 2.84 12.89
C LEU A 5 -6.40 3.98 12.00
N ASP A 6 -6.85 5.07 12.60
CA ASP A 6 -7.36 6.22 11.87
C ASP A 6 -6.23 7.23 11.60
N TYR A 7 -6.12 7.67 10.35
CA TYR A 7 -5.14 8.65 9.92
C TYR A 7 -5.83 9.69 9.03
N ALA A 8 -6.18 10.83 9.63
CA ALA A 8 -6.92 11.91 8.97
C ALA A 8 -6.05 12.83 8.08
N GLY A 9 -4.74 12.59 7.99
CA GLY A 9 -3.82 13.41 7.20
C GLY A 9 -3.70 12.95 5.74
N ASP A 10 -3.01 13.73 4.92
CA ASP A 10 -2.60 13.27 3.59
C ASP A 10 -1.57 12.14 3.73
N VAL A 11 -1.92 10.96 3.23
CA VAL A 11 -1.08 9.76 3.25
C VAL A 11 0.13 9.89 2.33
N GLU A 12 0.02 10.66 1.25
CA GLU A 12 1.10 10.88 0.28
C GLU A 12 2.12 11.90 0.80
N ALA A 13 1.68 12.86 1.62
CA ALA A 13 2.57 13.84 2.25
C ALA A 13 3.39 13.26 3.41
N ARG A 14 2.96 12.11 3.96
CA ARG A 14 3.61 11.52 5.14
C ARG A 14 4.91 10.82 4.76
N ARG A 15 6.02 11.27 5.37
CA ARG A 15 7.30 10.57 5.35
C ARG A 15 7.41 9.57 6.50
N GLY A 16 8.23 8.55 6.31
CA GLY A 16 8.61 7.62 7.38
C GLY A 16 7.52 6.61 7.77
N ALA A 17 6.95 5.91 6.77
CA ALA A 17 5.93 4.91 7.01
C ALA A 17 6.43 3.74 7.87
N LYS A 18 7.69 3.31 7.68
CA LYS A 18 8.29 2.18 8.41
C LYS A 18 8.54 2.50 9.89
N GLU A 19 8.96 3.72 10.17
CA GLU A 19 9.16 4.27 11.50
C GLU A 19 7.83 4.35 12.24
N ARG A 20 6.76 4.76 11.57
CA ARG A 20 5.42 4.77 12.16
C ARG A 20 4.89 3.38 12.45
N LEU A 21 5.04 2.46 11.52
CA LEU A 21 4.68 1.06 11.76
C LEU A 21 5.47 0.50 12.95
N THR A 22 6.75 0.86 13.09
CA THR A 22 7.59 0.48 14.23
C THR A 22 7.08 1.06 15.56
N GLN A 23 6.71 2.35 15.59
CA GLN A 23 6.15 3.00 16.79
C GLN A 23 4.84 2.36 17.26
N GLN A 24 4.09 1.73 16.36
CA GLN A 24 2.84 1.05 16.70
C GLN A 24 3.01 -0.43 17.04
N MET A 25 4.24 -0.97 17.00
CA MET A 25 4.54 -2.34 17.44
C MET A 25 4.62 -2.43 18.97
N PRO A 26 4.43 -3.63 19.55
CA PRO A 26 4.67 -3.84 20.97
C PRO A 26 6.11 -3.43 21.38
N PRO A 27 6.32 -3.01 22.64
CA PRO A 27 7.64 -2.65 23.15
C PRO A 27 8.70 -3.72 22.84
N GLY A 28 9.87 -3.28 22.36
CA GLY A 28 10.97 -4.17 21.99
C GLY A 28 10.83 -4.86 20.63
N LYS A 29 9.78 -4.57 19.84
CA LYS A 29 9.61 -5.09 18.48
C LYS A 29 9.70 -3.97 17.45
N ALA A 30 10.40 -4.22 16.35
CA ALA A 30 10.47 -3.31 15.20
C ALA A 30 9.66 -3.85 14.01
N TYR A 31 9.18 -2.96 13.15
CA TYR A 31 8.61 -3.38 11.88
C TYR A 31 9.69 -4.05 11.00
N ARG A 32 9.38 -5.25 10.49
CA ARG A 32 10.24 -5.99 9.56
C ARG A 32 9.40 -6.40 8.36
N GLU A 33 9.76 -5.87 7.20
CA GLU A 33 9.01 -6.02 5.94
C GLU A 33 8.75 -7.49 5.60
N THR A 34 9.80 -8.32 5.64
CA THR A 34 9.74 -9.76 5.33
C THR A 34 8.75 -10.54 6.19
N PHE A 35 8.55 -10.13 7.44
CA PHE A 35 7.67 -10.85 8.38
C PHE A 35 6.27 -10.24 8.46
N HIS A 36 6.15 -8.93 8.29
CA HIS A 36 4.92 -8.20 8.62
C HIS A 36 4.14 -7.74 7.40
N GLN A 37 4.79 -7.50 6.26
CA GLN A 37 4.13 -6.90 5.09
C GLN A 37 2.94 -7.73 4.63
N ALA A 38 3.10 -9.04 4.45
CA ALA A 38 2.01 -9.91 4.02
C ALA A 38 0.77 -9.83 4.94
N ARG A 39 0.97 -9.68 6.26
CA ARG A 39 -0.14 -9.55 7.21
C ARG A 39 -0.76 -8.16 7.16
N LEU A 40 0.05 -7.10 7.05
CA LEU A 40 -0.44 -5.73 6.98
C LEU A 40 -1.17 -5.44 5.67
N THR A 41 -0.67 -5.95 4.55
CA THR A 41 -1.31 -5.79 3.23
C THR A 41 -2.71 -6.40 3.21
N ARG A 42 -2.95 -7.49 3.95
CA ARG A 42 -4.29 -8.09 4.09
C ARG A 42 -5.29 -7.20 4.83
N LEU A 43 -4.82 -6.18 5.55
CA LEU A 43 -5.68 -5.22 6.25
C LEU A 43 -6.00 -3.99 5.40
N ILE A 44 -5.47 -3.90 4.18
CA ILE A 44 -5.76 -2.78 3.28
C ILE A 44 -7.21 -2.88 2.83
N ASP A 45 -7.98 -1.85 3.14
CA ASP A 45 -9.27 -1.57 2.52
C ASP A 45 -9.02 -0.93 1.14
N LEU A 46 -9.36 -1.67 0.09
CA LEU A 46 -9.11 -1.24 -1.29
C LEU A 46 -10.04 -0.09 -1.71
N ASP A 47 -11.26 -0.05 -1.19
CA ASP A 47 -12.21 1.01 -1.49
C ASP A 47 -11.74 2.31 -0.88
N LEU A 48 -11.33 2.28 0.39
CA LEU A 48 -10.73 3.43 1.07
C LEU A 48 -9.45 3.88 0.37
N ALA A 49 -8.57 2.95 -0.01
CA ALA A 49 -7.32 3.27 -0.71
C ALA A 49 -7.59 3.96 -2.07
N SER A 50 -8.62 3.52 -2.80
CA SER A 50 -9.01 4.12 -4.07
C SER A 50 -9.49 5.57 -3.93
N GLN A 51 -10.15 5.90 -2.81
CA GLN A 51 -10.67 7.23 -2.54
C GLN A 51 -9.58 8.16 -1.98
N ALA A 52 -8.77 7.66 -1.07
CA ALA A 52 -7.84 8.47 -0.27
C ALA A 52 -6.41 8.56 -0.84
N SER A 53 -5.95 7.60 -1.65
CA SER A 53 -4.57 7.58 -2.19
C SER A 53 -4.53 7.83 -3.70
N ARG A 54 -3.81 8.89 -4.09
CA ARG A 54 -3.53 9.17 -5.51
C ARG A 54 -2.59 8.13 -6.11
N SER A 55 -1.59 7.69 -5.37
CA SER A 55 -0.62 6.70 -5.85
C SER A 55 -1.28 5.34 -6.07
N PHE A 56 -2.24 4.95 -5.22
CA PHE A 56 -3.02 3.75 -5.41
C PHE A 56 -3.88 3.80 -6.68
N ARG A 57 -4.60 4.90 -6.94
CA ARG A 57 -5.34 5.09 -8.20
C ARG A 57 -4.44 5.00 -9.44
N ARG A 58 -3.23 5.56 -9.36
CA ARG A 58 -2.24 5.47 -10.44
C ARG A 58 -1.79 4.01 -10.66
N LEU A 59 -1.60 3.24 -9.59
CA LEU A 59 -1.28 1.81 -9.67
C LEU A 59 -2.40 1.04 -10.38
N CYS A 60 -3.66 1.21 -9.95
CA CYS A 60 -4.80 0.55 -10.59
C CYS A 60 -4.84 0.84 -12.10
N ARG A 61 -4.70 2.11 -12.48
CA ARG A 61 -4.68 2.50 -13.89
C ARG A 61 -3.55 1.86 -14.69
N ALA A 62 -2.38 1.69 -14.07
CA ALA A 62 -1.25 1.01 -14.73
C ALA A 62 -1.50 -0.49 -14.89
N VAL A 63 -2.16 -1.13 -13.92
CA VAL A 63 -2.58 -2.53 -14.01
C VAL A 63 -3.63 -2.70 -15.11
N ASP A 64 -4.64 -1.82 -15.19
CA ASP A 64 -5.66 -1.86 -16.24
C ASP A 64 -5.02 -1.74 -17.64
N GLN A 65 -4.03 -0.86 -17.80
CA GLN A 65 -3.28 -0.71 -19.04
C GLN A 65 -2.50 -1.98 -19.39
N LEU A 66 -1.90 -2.65 -18.40
CA LEU A 66 -1.19 -3.91 -18.60
C LEU A 66 -2.14 -5.03 -19.03
N VAL A 67 -3.30 -5.16 -18.37
CA VAL A 67 -4.32 -6.15 -18.73
C VAL A 67 -4.81 -5.91 -20.15
N ALA A 68 -5.18 -4.67 -20.50
CA ALA A 68 -5.62 -4.32 -21.85
C ALA A 68 -4.53 -4.54 -22.91
N ALA A 69 -3.25 -4.38 -22.56
CA ALA A 69 -2.14 -4.70 -23.45
C ALA A 69 -2.03 -6.21 -23.68
N VAL A 70 -2.07 -7.01 -22.62
CA VAL A 70 -2.03 -8.48 -22.68
C VAL A 70 -3.21 -9.04 -23.48
N GLU A 71 -4.43 -8.56 -23.24
CA GLU A 71 -5.63 -8.98 -23.96
C GLU A 71 -5.57 -8.63 -25.46
N ALA A 72 -4.93 -7.51 -25.80
CA ALA A 72 -4.72 -7.10 -27.19
C ALA A 72 -3.51 -7.79 -27.86
N GLY A 73 -2.88 -8.77 -27.21
CA GLY A 73 -1.70 -9.48 -27.72
C GLY A 73 -0.43 -8.62 -27.76
N ARG A 74 -0.41 -7.48 -27.05
CA ARG A 74 0.76 -6.61 -26.91
C ARG A 74 1.48 -6.95 -25.61
N THR A 75 2.42 -7.89 -25.68
CA THR A 75 3.39 -8.06 -24.59
C THR A 75 4.49 -7.01 -24.74
N ALA A 76 4.65 -6.14 -23.75
CA ALA A 76 5.87 -5.33 -23.63
C ALA A 76 7.04 -6.27 -23.30
N LEU A 77 7.69 -6.76 -24.35
CA LEU A 77 9.06 -7.26 -24.33
C LEU A 77 9.79 -6.42 -25.36
N GLU A 78 10.38 -5.31 -24.88
CA GLU A 78 11.64 -4.67 -25.32
C GLU A 78 11.82 -3.32 -24.61
#